data_AF-A0A971QKH9-F1
#
_entry.id   AF-A0A971QKH9-F1
#
_cell.length_a   1.000
_cell.length_b   1.000
_cell.length_c   1.000
_cell.angle_alpha   90.00
_cell.angle_beta   90.00
_cell.angle_gamma   90.00
#
_symmetry.space_group_name_H-M   'P 1'
#
loop_
_entity.id
_entity.type
_entity.pdbx_description
1 polymer ?
#
loop_
_entity_poly.entity_id
_entity_poly.type
_entity_poly.pdbx_seq_one_letter_code
_entity_poly.pdbx_strand_id
1 'polypeptide(L)'
;MNTVILKELRHHGPFTLLGAGLGVIVLLLLQHLLPGALDSERAKSLFEFSHPLHVVLSAMVTAALFRNYRGRPKHSKTGMIAVVAVGYVGSIGIATLSDCLVPYWGELLMGMEHAHPHLGIIEMPVIINLAALLGIGGAFFSSQTHFSHGAHVLLSTAASLFHIIQAKGDAFTIAEGVLIVPFLFLAVWFPCCLSDIVFPLAFNKKSVEG
;
A
#
# COMPACT_ATOMS: atom_id res chain seq x y z
N MET A 1 -2.02 0.83 -23.92
CA MET A 1 -1.98 0.43 -22.49
C MET A 1 -0.55 0.20 -21.94
N ASN A 2 0.26 -0.67 -22.54
CA ASN A 2 1.61 -1.02 -22.01
C ASN A 2 2.58 0.17 -21.89
N THR A 3 2.53 1.14 -22.82
CA THR A 3 3.36 2.34 -22.80
C THR A 3 3.03 3.30 -21.66
N VAL A 4 1.76 3.36 -21.25
CA VAL A 4 1.28 4.19 -20.13
C VAL A 4 1.73 3.59 -18.80
N ILE A 5 1.53 2.28 -18.63
CA ILE A 5 1.94 1.56 -17.40
C ILE A 5 3.46 1.71 -17.18
N LEU A 6 4.26 1.49 -18.23
CA LEU A 6 5.71 1.60 -18.13
C LEU A 6 6.17 3.03 -17.82
N LYS A 7 5.50 4.04 -18.39
CA LYS A 7 5.81 5.46 -18.14
C LYS A 7 5.56 5.83 -16.68
N GLU A 8 4.42 5.43 -16.14
CA GLU A 8 4.07 5.69 -14.74
C GLU A 8 4.99 4.93 -13.78
N LEU A 9 5.23 3.63 -14.01
CA LEU A 9 6.17 2.86 -13.19
C LEU A 9 7.56 3.51 -13.15
N ARG A 10 8.07 4.00 -14.29
CA ARG A 10 9.35 4.74 -14.35
C ARG A 10 9.30 6.08 -13.60
N HIS A 11 8.16 6.76 -13.61
CA HIS A 11 8.00 8.03 -12.93
C HIS A 11 7.94 7.87 -11.41
N HIS A 12 7.24 6.84 -10.90
CA HIS A 12 7.08 6.59 -9.46
C HIS A 12 8.28 5.89 -8.84
N GLY A 13 9.01 5.07 -9.61
CA GLY A 13 10.15 4.27 -9.12
C GLY A 13 11.17 5.06 -8.28
N PRO A 14 11.72 6.20 -8.74
CA PRO A 14 12.67 6.98 -7.96
C PRO A 14 12.12 7.45 -6.61
N PHE A 15 10.85 7.90 -6.57
CA PHE A 15 10.23 8.37 -5.34
C PHE A 15 10.00 7.21 -4.35
N THR A 16 9.52 6.06 -4.83
CA THR A 16 9.35 4.86 -4.01
C THR A 16 10.68 4.37 -3.45
N LEU A 17 11.75 4.37 -4.26
CA LEU A 17 13.08 3.97 -3.82
C LEU A 17 13.63 4.92 -2.74
N LEU A 18 13.45 6.23 -2.92
CA LEU A 18 13.84 7.22 -1.92
C LEU A 18 13.05 7.02 -0.62
N GLY A 19 11.74 6.78 -0.70
CA GLY A 19 10.90 6.48 0.47
C GLY A 19 11.36 5.23 1.21
N ALA A 20 11.61 4.13 0.50
CA ALA A 20 12.11 2.88 1.07
C ALA A 20 13.48 3.08 1.76
N GLY A 21 14.41 3.75 1.08
CA GLY A 21 15.74 4.05 1.62
C GLY A 21 15.67 4.93 2.87
N LEU A 22 14.88 6.01 2.84
CA LEU A 22 14.69 6.89 3.99
C LEU A 22 14.05 6.14 5.16
N GLY A 23 13.07 5.28 4.92
CA GLY A 23 12.45 4.45 5.96
C GLY A 23 13.45 3.55 6.67
N VAL A 24 14.32 2.88 5.91
CA VAL A 24 15.40 2.05 6.48
C VAL A 24 16.43 2.89 7.23
N ILE A 25 16.82 4.06 6.70
CA ILE A 25 17.74 4.97 7.40
C ILE A 25 17.14 5.40 8.75
N VAL A 26 15.86 5.77 8.77
CA VAL A 26 15.17 6.15 10.00
C VAL A 26 15.12 4.98 10.98
N LEU A 27 14.82 3.76 10.52
CA LEU A 27 14.87 2.55 11.36
C LEU A 27 16.24 2.38 12.02
N LEU A 28 17.33 2.40 11.23
CA LEU A 28 18.69 2.19 11.75
C LEU A 28 19.11 3.31 12.70
N LEU A 29 18.73 4.56 12.42
CA LEU A 29 18.98 5.70 13.31
C LEU A 29 18.20 5.57 14.62
N LEU A 30 16.93 5.19 14.58
CA LEU A 30 16.11 5.00 15.78
C LEU A 30 16.66 3.88 16.65
N GLN A 31 17.05 2.75 16.06
CA GLN A 31 17.72 1.66 16.76
C GLN A 31 19.01 2.12 17.46
N HIS A 32 19.82 2.93 16.78
CA HIS A 32 21.10 3.39 17.31
C HIS A 32 20.94 4.44 18.42
N LEU A 33 20.06 5.42 18.21
CA LEU A 33 19.86 6.55 19.12
C LEU A 33 18.95 6.20 20.31
N LEU A 34 17.99 5.30 20.10
CA LEU A 34 16.99 4.90 21.09
C LEU A 34 16.83 3.37 21.11
N PRO A 35 17.79 2.61 21.65
CA PRO A 35 17.71 1.15 21.74
C PRO A 35 16.42 0.71 22.47
N GLY A 36 15.67 -0.22 21.87
CA GLY A 36 14.38 -0.68 22.42
C GLY A 36 13.20 0.28 22.16
N ALA A 37 13.38 1.33 21.35
CA ALA A 37 12.26 2.19 20.92
C ALA A 37 11.28 1.47 19.98
N LEU A 38 11.78 0.55 19.15
CA LEU A 38 11.01 -0.24 18.18
C LEU A 38 11.17 -1.73 18.50
N ASP A 39 10.30 -2.24 19.37
CA ASP A 39 10.14 -3.68 19.61
C ASP A 39 9.01 -4.25 18.73
N SER A 40 8.85 -5.58 18.73
CA SER A 40 7.84 -6.25 17.90
C SER A 40 6.40 -5.81 18.19
N GLU A 41 6.07 -5.52 19.45
CA GLU A 41 4.72 -5.07 19.84
C GLU A 41 4.42 -3.64 19.37
N ARG A 42 5.41 -2.73 19.45
CA ARG A 42 5.28 -1.39 18.88
C ARG A 42 5.24 -1.42 17.37
N ALA A 43 6.06 -2.26 16.73
CA ALA A 43 6.01 -2.45 15.28
C ALA A 43 4.63 -2.94 14.84
N LYS A 44 4.09 -3.95 15.53
CA LYS A 44 2.71 -4.42 15.33
C LYS A 44 1.70 -3.27 15.47
N SER A 45 1.77 -2.50 16.55
CA SER A 45 0.84 -1.37 16.77
C SER A 45 0.93 -0.30 15.66
N LEU A 46 2.14 -0.04 15.17
CA LEU A 46 2.38 0.90 14.06
C LEU A 46 1.90 0.33 12.72
N PHE A 47 1.99 -0.99 12.51
CA PHE A 47 1.36 -1.67 11.38
C PHE A 47 -0.17 -1.56 11.45
N GLU A 48 -0.77 -1.90 12.59
CA GLU A 48 -2.21 -1.81 12.83
C GLU A 48 -2.75 -0.37 12.71
N PHE A 49 -1.90 0.65 12.83
CA PHE A 49 -2.23 2.04 12.55
C PHE A 49 -2.05 2.43 11.07
N SER A 50 -0.89 2.11 10.49
CA SER A 50 -0.51 2.53 9.13
C SER A 50 -1.26 1.77 8.04
N HIS A 51 -1.48 0.47 8.20
CA HIS A 51 -2.14 -0.38 7.21
C HIS A 51 -3.61 0.04 6.94
N PRO A 52 -4.49 0.26 7.96
CA PRO A 52 -5.82 0.79 7.69
C PRO A 52 -5.81 2.17 7.04
N LEU A 53 -4.86 3.04 7.42
CA LEU A 53 -4.76 4.37 6.84
C LEU A 53 -4.35 4.31 5.37
N HIS A 54 -3.43 3.40 5.02
CA HIS A 54 -3.11 3.06 3.64
C HIS A 54 -4.36 2.57 2.90
N VAL A 55 -5.15 1.64 3.47
CA VAL A 55 -6.39 1.13 2.87
C VAL A 55 -7.40 2.25 2.60
N VAL A 56 -7.58 3.21 3.53
CA VAL A 56 -8.45 4.38 3.31
C VAL A 56 -7.99 5.17 2.09
N LEU A 57 -6.71 5.54 2.02
CA LEU A 57 -6.21 6.38 0.93
C LEU A 57 -6.19 5.63 -0.41
N SER A 58 -5.80 4.35 -0.42
CA SER A 58 -5.81 3.49 -1.60
C SER A 58 -7.23 3.31 -2.15
N ALA A 59 -8.22 3.08 -1.29
CA ALA A 59 -9.63 2.98 -1.68
C ALA A 59 -10.16 4.29 -2.25
N MET A 60 -9.78 5.42 -1.66
CA MET A 60 -10.16 6.75 -2.13
C MET A 60 -9.58 7.05 -3.52
N VAL A 61 -8.28 6.81 -3.72
CA VAL A 61 -7.61 7.04 -5.02
C VAL A 61 -8.18 6.12 -6.09
N THR A 62 -8.28 4.83 -5.80
CA THR A 62 -8.81 3.82 -6.74
C THR A 62 -10.25 4.14 -7.16
N ALA A 63 -11.12 4.45 -6.20
CA ALA A 63 -12.52 4.80 -6.48
C ALA A 63 -12.63 6.13 -7.24
N ALA A 64 -11.85 7.16 -6.86
CA ALA A 64 -11.87 8.47 -7.51
C ALA A 64 -11.39 8.38 -8.97
N LEU A 65 -10.28 7.66 -9.22
CA LEU A 65 -9.75 7.45 -10.57
C LEU A 65 -10.75 6.70 -11.44
N PHE A 66 -11.29 5.58 -10.95
CA PHE A 66 -12.31 4.83 -11.70
C PHE A 66 -13.54 5.69 -12.02
N ARG A 67 -14.01 6.48 -11.06
CA ARG A 67 -15.14 7.41 -11.25
C ARG A 67 -14.83 8.48 -12.30
N ASN A 68 -13.61 9.01 -12.30
CA ASN A 68 -13.17 10.02 -13.26
C ASN A 68 -13.05 9.43 -14.67
N TYR A 69 -12.44 8.24 -14.82
CA TYR A 69 -12.27 7.57 -16.13
C TYR A 69 -13.58 7.14 -16.78
N ARG A 70 -14.53 6.65 -15.98
CA ARG A 70 -15.85 6.24 -16.48
C ARG A 70 -16.74 7.44 -16.86
N GLY A 71 -16.35 8.66 -16.47
CA GLY A 71 -17.20 9.85 -16.44
C GLY A 71 -18.09 9.80 -15.19
N ARG A 72 -18.32 10.98 -14.56
CA ARG A 72 -19.14 11.08 -13.32
C ARG A 72 -20.38 10.23 -13.50
N PRO A 73 -20.61 9.21 -12.66
CA PRO A 73 -21.75 8.33 -12.83
C PRO A 73 -23.00 9.21 -12.79
N LYS A 74 -23.64 9.44 -13.95
CA LYS A 74 -25.05 9.82 -13.97
C LYS A 74 -25.73 8.80 -13.07
N HIS A 75 -26.46 9.26 -12.05
CA HIS A 75 -27.06 8.56 -10.89
C HIS A 75 -27.67 7.16 -11.16
N SER A 76 -26.87 6.24 -11.70
CA SER A 76 -27.26 4.90 -12.09
C SER A 76 -26.70 3.97 -11.03
N LYS A 77 -27.59 3.14 -10.47
CA LYS A 77 -27.24 2.17 -9.42
C LYS A 77 -26.06 1.29 -9.85
N THR A 78 -26.04 0.84 -11.11
CA THR A 78 -24.95 0.04 -11.70
C THR A 78 -23.61 0.78 -11.72
N GLY A 79 -23.60 2.09 -11.93
CA GLY A 79 -22.38 2.88 -11.87
C GLY A 79 -21.81 3.01 -10.47
N MET A 80 -22.68 3.25 -9.49
CA MET A 80 -22.28 3.33 -8.08
C MET A 80 -21.75 2.00 -7.55
N ILE A 81 -22.42 0.89 -7.86
CA ILE A 81 -21.96 -0.46 -7.48
C ILE A 81 -20.57 -0.74 -8.06
N ALA A 82 -20.32 -0.37 -9.31
CA ALA A 82 -18.99 -0.55 -9.92
C ALA A 82 -17.91 0.27 -9.21
N VAL A 83 -18.18 1.52 -8.81
CA VAL A 83 -17.22 2.34 -8.05
C VAL A 83 -16.90 1.70 -6.70
N VAL A 84 -17.92 1.22 -5.98
CA VAL A 84 -17.72 0.54 -4.69
C VAL A 84 -16.92 -0.74 -4.86
N ALA A 85 -17.29 -1.60 -5.83
CA ALA A 85 -16.60 -2.86 -6.07
C ALA A 85 -15.13 -2.64 -6.46
N VAL A 86 -14.86 -1.72 -7.38
CA VAL A 86 -13.49 -1.42 -7.84
C VAL A 86 -12.66 -0.81 -6.72
N GLY A 87 -13.20 0.16 -5.96
CA GLY A 87 -12.49 0.75 -4.83
C GLY A 87 -12.20 -0.25 -3.71
N TYR A 88 -13.15 -1.14 -3.42
CA TYR A 88 -13.03 -2.12 -2.34
C TYR A 88 -12.02 -3.22 -2.69
N VAL A 89 -12.20 -3.88 -3.84
CA VAL A 89 -11.33 -4.98 -4.27
C VAL A 89 -9.93 -4.45 -4.61
N GLY A 90 -9.86 -3.31 -5.28
CA GLY A 90 -8.60 -2.67 -5.66
C GLY A 90 -7.80 -2.19 -4.46
N SER A 91 -8.44 -1.74 -3.37
CA SER A 91 -7.72 -1.34 -2.16
C SER A 91 -7.31 -2.54 -1.31
N ILE A 92 -8.25 -3.36 -0.86
CA ILE A 92 -7.95 -4.45 0.09
C ILE A 92 -7.03 -5.49 -0.55
N GLY A 93 -7.28 -5.87 -1.81
CA GLY A 93 -6.44 -6.84 -2.51
C GLY A 93 -5.01 -6.36 -2.66
N ILE A 94 -4.82 -5.07 -2.95
CA ILE A 94 -3.50 -4.49 -3.18
C ILE A 94 -2.79 -4.23 -1.86
N ALA A 95 -3.48 -3.69 -0.86
CA ALA A 95 -2.91 -3.52 0.48
C ALA A 95 -2.50 -4.86 1.10
N THR A 96 -3.24 -5.94 0.83
CA THR A 96 -2.84 -7.29 1.23
C THR A 96 -1.56 -7.73 0.50
N LEU A 97 -1.45 -7.45 -0.80
CA LEU A 97 -0.24 -7.80 -1.55
C LEU A 97 0.97 -6.98 -1.09
N SER A 98 0.83 -5.66 -0.98
CA SER A 98 1.90 -4.73 -0.65
C SER A 98 2.34 -4.82 0.79
N ASP A 99 1.41 -4.80 1.74
CA ASP A 99 1.75 -4.57 3.15
C ASP A 99 1.92 -5.87 3.92
N CYS A 100 1.46 -7.00 3.36
CA CYS A 100 1.40 -8.28 4.04
C CYS A 100 2.22 -9.35 3.29
N LEU A 101 1.88 -9.63 2.03
CA LEU A 101 2.45 -10.77 1.30
C LEU A 101 3.89 -10.55 0.82
N VAL A 102 4.21 -9.39 0.22
CA VAL A 102 5.58 -9.11 -0.21
C VAL A 102 6.53 -8.93 0.98
N PRO A 103 6.17 -8.23 2.07
CA PRO A 103 6.93 -8.17 3.31
C PRO A 103 7.21 -9.56 3.89
N TYR A 104 6.17 -10.39 4.03
CA TYR A 104 6.30 -11.78 4.47
C TYR A 104 7.26 -12.59 3.60
N TRP A 105 7.23 -12.39 2.28
CA TRP A 105 8.19 -13.04 1.41
C TRP A 105 9.64 -12.57 1.68
N GLY A 106 9.84 -11.29 1.97
CA GLY A 106 11.11 -10.76 2.45
C GLY A 106 11.56 -11.39 3.76
N GLU A 107 10.67 -11.52 4.74
CA GLU A 107 10.94 -12.17 6.03
C GLU A 107 11.43 -13.61 5.87
N LEU A 108 10.73 -14.38 5.02
CA LEU A 108 11.11 -15.75 4.70
C LEU A 108 12.49 -15.83 4.04
N LEU A 109 12.78 -14.95 3.09
CA LEU A 109 14.07 -14.93 2.38
C LEU A 109 15.23 -14.50 3.29
N MET A 110 14.94 -13.66 4.29
CA MET A 110 15.92 -13.23 5.30
C MET A 110 16.02 -14.19 6.49
N GLY A 111 15.18 -15.25 6.54
CA GLY A 111 15.21 -16.24 7.61
C GLY A 111 14.81 -15.69 8.97
N MET A 112 13.86 -14.75 9.02
CA MET A 112 13.41 -14.11 10.26
C MET A 112 12.68 -15.09 11.19
N GLU A 113 12.88 -14.90 12.49
CA GLU A 113 12.42 -15.84 13.53
C GLU A 113 10.88 -15.95 13.60
N HIS A 114 10.19 -14.84 13.39
CA HIS A 114 8.74 -14.75 13.55
C HIS A 114 8.02 -14.37 12.24
N ALA A 115 8.52 -14.86 11.11
CA ALA A 115 7.92 -14.60 9.80
C ALA A 115 6.44 -15.03 9.75
N HIS A 116 5.54 -14.09 9.47
CA HIS A 116 4.10 -14.34 9.45
C HIS A 116 3.39 -13.37 8.49
N PRO A 117 2.41 -13.84 7.69
CA PRO A 117 1.81 -13.00 6.66
C PRO A 117 1.01 -11.79 7.19
N HIS A 118 0.57 -11.77 8.44
CA HIS A 118 -0.22 -10.68 9.06
C HIS A 118 -1.32 -10.10 8.17
N LEU A 119 -2.27 -10.96 7.78
CA LEU A 119 -3.31 -10.60 6.83
C LEU A 119 -4.36 -9.69 7.48
N GLY A 120 -4.32 -8.38 7.19
CA GLY A 120 -5.23 -7.39 7.78
C GLY A 120 -6.72 -7.71 7.63
N ILE A 121 -7.12 -8.35 6.53
CA ILE A 121 -8.52 -8.78 6.33
C ILE A 121 -8.96 -9.87 7.31
N ILE A 122 -8.03 -10.67 7.83
CA ILE A 122 -8.29 -11.77 8.78
C ILE A 122 -8.07 -11.29 10.22
N GLU A 123 -7.00 -10.54 10.45
CA GLU A 123 -6.59 -10.09 11.80
C GLU A 123 -7.39 -8.87 12.26
N MET A 124 -7.78 -7.98 11.33
CA MET A 124 -8.49 -6.74 11.62
C MET A 124 -9.73 -6.55 10.72
N PRO A 125 -10.61 -7.56 10.58
CA PRO A 125 -11.65 -7.59 9.55
C PRO A 125 -12.55 -6.35 9.61
N VAL A 126 -13.00 -5.96 10.80
CA VAL A 126 -13.90 -4.81 10.96
C VAL A 126 -13.21 -3.51 10.54
N ILE A 127 -11.98 -3.28 11.02
CA ILE A 127 -11.26 -2.02 10.77
C ILE A 127 -10.91 -1.88 9.29
N ILE A 128 -10.41 -2.94 8.64
CA ILE A 128 -10.01 -2.89 7.23
C ILE A 128 -11.22 -2.70 6.31
N ASN A 129 -12.33 -3.37 6.60
CA ASN A 129 -13.56 -3.19 5.84
C ASN A 129 -14.10 -1.76 5.98
N LEU A 130 -14.14 -1.23 7.20
CA LEU A 130 -14.58 0.15 7.44
C LEU A 130 -13.64 1.16 6.78
N ALA A 131 -12.33 0.95 6.86
CA ALA A 131 -11.31 1.78 6.21
C ALA A 131 -11.56 1.86 4.68
N ALA A 132 -11.79 0.71 4.03
CA ALA A 132 -12.06 0.67 2.60
C ALA A 132 -13.35 1.44 2.25
N LEU A 133 -14.43 1.22 3.00
CA LEU A 133 -15.70 1.93 2.79
C LEU A 133 -15.58 3.44 3.03
N LEU A 134 -14.81 3.85 4.03
CA LEU A 134 -14.56 5.25 4.35
C LEU A 134 -13.76 5.92 3.23
N GLY A 135 -12.73 5.26 2.71
CA GLY A 135 -11.98 5.74 1.54
C GLY A 135 -12.85 5.88 0.28
N ILE A 136 -13.66 4.86 -0.03
CA ILE A 136 -14.63 4.91 -1.14
C ILE A 136 -15.60 6.07 -0.95
N GLY A 137 -16.11 6.27 0.27
CA GLY A 137 -16.94 7.42 0.63
C GLY A 137 -16.24 8.76 0.36
N GLY A 138 -14.97 8.89 0.78
CA GLY A 138 -14.12 10.06 0.54
C GLY A 138 -13.97 10.42 -0.94
N ALA A 139 -13.91 9.42 -1.82
CA ALA A 139 -13.85 9.63 -3.28
C ALA A 139 -15.08 10.35 -3.84
N PHE A 140 -16.21 10.33 -3.11
CA PHE A 140 -17.39 11.09 -3.52
C PHE A 140 -17.25 12.60 -3.30
N PHE A 141 -16.49 13.00 -2.29
CA PHE A 141 -16.31 14.39 -1.86
C PHE A 141 -15.06 15.05 -2.45
N SER A 142 -13.99 14.29 -2.69
CA SER A 142 -12.72 14.80 -3.23
C SER A 142 -12.26 13.96 -4.42
N SER A 143 -11.79 14.64 -5.47
CA SER A 143 -11.09 14.02 -6.61
C SER A 143 -9.59 14.31 -6.59
N GLN A 144 -9.04 14.77 -5.46
CA GLN A 144 -7.61 15.05 -5.35
C GLN A 144 -6.85 13.74 -5.24
N THR A 145 -6.25 13.31 -6.35
CA THR A 145 -5.54 12.02 -6.42
C THR A 145 -4.06 12.16 -6.08
N HIS A 146 -3.40 13.28 -6.39
CA HIS A 146 -1.94 13.41 -6.25
C HIS A 146 -1.44 13.43 -4.79
N PHE A 147 -2.07 14.21 -3.90
CA PHE A 147 -1.68 14.22 -2.48
C PHE A 147 -1.94 12.86 -1.82
N SER A 148 -3.10 12.28 -2.11
CA SER A 148 -3.48 10.95 -1.64
C SER A 148 -2.63 9.83 -2.25
N HIS A 149 -2.04 10.06 -3.43
CA HIS A 149 -1.08 9.15 -4.07
C HIS A 149 0.21 9.05 -3.25
N GLY A 150 0.92 10.16 -3.08
CA GLY A 150 2.17 10.17 -2.33
C GLY A 150 1.99 9.70 -0.88
N ALA A 151 0.89 10.11 -0.24
CA ALA A 151 0.59 9.72 1.13
C ALA A 151 0.32 8.21 1.29
N HIS A 152 -0.44 7.59 0.37
CA HIS A 152 -0.72 6.15 0.50
C HIS A 152 0.52 5.30 0.19
N VAL A 153 1.38 5.73 -0.75
CA VAL A 153 2.68 5.08 -1.04
C VAL A 153 3.59 5.10 0.20
N LEU A 154 3.67 6.25 0.90
CA LEU A 154 4.44 6.36 2.14
C LEU A 154 3.86 5.48 3.26
N LEU A 155 2.54 5.43 3.39
CA LEU A 155 1.88 4.58 4.39
C LEU A 155 2.05 3.09 4.10
N SER A 156 2.01 2.68 2.82
CA SER A 156 2.30 1.30 2.43
C SER A 156 3.77 0.93 2.70
N THR A 157 4.69 1.87 2.46
CA THR A 157 6.12 1.69 2.82
C THR A 157 6.28 1.53 4.34
N ALA A 158 5.60 2.36 5.12
CA ALA A 158 5.62 2.29 6.58
C ALA A 158 5.01 0.97 7.09
N ALA A 159 3.84 0.58 6.59
CA ALA A 159 3.17 -0.67 6.95
C ALA A 159 4.07 -1.88 6.61
N SER A 160 4.62 -1.92 5.40
CA SER A 160 5.55 -2.98 4.97
C SER A 160 6.80 -3.06 5.85
N LEU A 161 7.35 -1.91 6.25
CA LEU A 161 8.51 -1.86 7.13
C LEU A 161 8.18 -2.34 8.55
N PHE A 162 7.04 -1.91 9.11
CA PHE A 162 6.61 -2.35 10.44
C PHE A 162 6.25 -3.83 10.49
N HIS A 163 5.69 -4.37 9.41
CA HIS A 163 5.48 -5.80 9.20
C HIS A 163 6.82 -6.56 9.33
N ILE A 164 7.83 -6.16 8.57
CA ILE A 164 9.18 -6.76 8.63
C ILE A 164 9.83 -6.60 10.03
N ILE A 165 9.70 -5.45 10.68
CA ILE A 165 10.26 -5.22 12.02
C ILE A 165 9.61 -6.15 13.05
N GLN A 166 8.29 -6.34 12.95
CA GLN A 166 7.56 -7.22 13.86
C GLN A 166 8.11 -8.66 13.83
N ALA A 167 8.47 -9.16 12.64
CA ALA A 167 8.97 -10.53 12.45
C ALA A 167 10.43 -10.76 12.88
N LYS A 168 11.25 -9.70 13.00
CA LYS A 168 12.69 -9.83 13.25
C LYS A 168 13.02 -10.33 14.66
N GLY A 169 12.36 -9.80 15.69
CA GLY A 169 12.58 -10.17 17.10
C GLY A 169 13.81 -9.55 17.78
N ASP A 170 14.78 -9.04 17.01
CA ASP A 170 15.98 -8.36 17.50
C ASP A 170 16.35 -7.13 16.63
N ALA A 171 17.52 -6.53 16.91
CA ALA A 171 18.00 -5.36 16.19
C ALA A 171 18.54 -5.72 14.80
N PHE A 172 18.28 -4.88 13.80
CA PHE A 172 18.79 -5.06 12.45
C PHE A 172 20.28 -4.68 12.35
N THR A 173 21.06 -5.50 11.66
CA THR A 173 22.36 -5.11 11.15
C THR A 173 22.22 -4.13 9.98
N ILE A 174 23.30 -3.40 9.66
CA ILE A 174 23.33 -2.51 8.49
C ILE A 174 23.08 -3.30 7.20
N ALA A 175 23.63 -4.53 7.11
CA ALA A 175 23.46 -5.39 5.94
C ALA A 175 22.00 -5.81 5.74
N GLU A 176 21.33 -6.26 6.81
CA GLU A 176 19.89 -6.57 6.75
C GLU A 176 19.06 -5.33 6.41
N GLY A 177 19.37 -4.18 7.00
CA GLY A 177 18.74 -2.91 6.64
C GLY A 177 18.83 -2.61 5.13
N VAL A 178 20.02 -2.73 4.53
CA VAL A 178 20.21 -2.56 3.09
C VAL A 178 19.40 -3.58 2.27
N LEU A 179 19.30 -4.82 2.73
CA LEU A 179 18.50 -5.87 2.07
C LEU A 179 17.00 -5.62 2.14
N ILE A 180 16.50 -4.90 3.15
CA ILE A 180 15.08 -4.53 3.26
C ILE A 180 14.66 -3.54 2.16
N VAL A 181 15.54 -2.64 1.73
CA VAL A 181 15.25 -1.61 0.71
C VAL A 181 14.64 -2.19 -0.57
N PRO A 182 15.23 -3.19 -1.25
CA PRO A 182 14.62 -3.78 -2.44
C PRO A 182 13.27 -4.46 -2.16
N PHE A 183 13.06 -5.07 -0.98
CA PHE A 183 11.77 -5.64 -0.62
C PHE A 183 10.69 -4.57 -0.47
N LEU A 184 10.97 -3.49 0.27
CA LEU A 184 10.06 -2.34 0.39
C LEU A 184 9.79 -1.69 -0.96
N PHE A 185 10.82 -1.54 -1.79
CA PHE A 185 10.67 -1.00 -3.13
C PHE A 185 9.70 -1.87 -3.94
N LEU A 186 9.90 -3.18 -3.99
CA LEU A 186 9.03 -4.10 -4.72
C LEU A 186 7.62 -4.18 -4.13
N ALA A 187 7.50 -4.16 -2.80
CA ALA A 187 6.24 -4.20 -2.05
C ALA A 187 5.32 -3.04 -2.38
N VAL A 188 5.87 -1.86 -2.66
CA VAL A 188 5.07 -0.65 -2.89
C VAL A 188 5.03 -0.29 -4.37
N TRP A 189 6.17 -0.35 -5.06
CA TRP A 189 6.25 0.07 -6.47
C TRP A 189 5.39 -0.79 -7.38
N PHE A 190 5.39 -2.12 -7.19
CA PHE A 190 4.62 -2.99 -8.08
C PHE A 190 3.12 -2.98 -7.75
N PRO A 191 2.66 -3.30 -6.53
CA PRO A 191 1.23 -3.42 -6.22
C PRO A 191 0.51 -2.07 -6.27
N CYS A 192 1.02 -1.05 -5.57
CA CYS A 192 0.33 0.23 -5.44
C CYS A 192 0.33 1.00 -6.77
N CYS A 193 1.43 1.02 -7.51
CA CYS A 193 1.41 1.70 -8.82
C CYS A 193 0.53 0.94 -9.82
N LEU A 194 0.52 -0.40 -9.79
CA LEU A 194 -0.35 -1.19 -10.67
C LEU A 194 -1.83 -0.98 -10.31
N SER A 195 -2.17 -0.86 -9.03
CA SER A 195 -3.55 -0.62 -8.59
C SER A 195 -4.07 0.71 -9.06
N ASP A 196 -3.26 1.77 -8.99
CA ASP A 196 -3.73 3.11 -9.32
C ASP A 196 -3.96 3.30 -10.82
N ILE A 197 -3.34 2.47 -11.65
CA ILE A 197 -3.36 2.62 -13.11
C ILE A 197 -4.16 1.51 -13.76
N VAL A 198 -3.73 0.26 -13.57
CA VAL A 198 -4.27 -0.88 -14.32
C VAL A 198 -5.65 -1.25 -13.82
N PHE A 199 -5.87 -1.23 -12.51
CA PHE A 199 -7.12 -1.71 -11.95
C PHE A 199 -8.32 -0.82 -12.39
N PRO A 200 -8.31 0.52 -12.24
CA PRO A 200 -9.37 1.39 -12.77
C PRO A 200 -9.54 1.29 -14.30
N LEU A 201 -8.44 1.17 -15.06
CA LEU A 201 -8.48 1.16 -16.51
C LEU A 201 -8.97 -0.17 -17.09
N ALA A 202 -8.69 -1.29 -16.44
CA ALA A 202 -9.14 -2.62 -16.88
C ALA A 202 -10.67 -2.75 -16.86
N PHE A 203 -11.34 -2.02 -15.96
CA PHE A 203 -12.80 -2.05 -15.83
C PHE A 203 -13.53 -0.92 -16.59
N ASN A 204 -12.82 -0.13 -17.40
CA ASN A 204 -13.42 0.88 -18.27
C ASN A 204 -13.46 0.39 -19.73
N LYS A 205 -14.66 0.23 -20.32
CA LYS A 205 -14.80 -0.27 -21.70
C LYS A 205 -14.15 0.63 -22.76
N LYS A 206 -13.98 1.93 -22.50
CA LYS A 206 -13.40 2.88 -23.47
C LYS A 206 -11.88 2.79 -23.62
N SER A 207 -11.16 2.16 -22.68
CA SER A 207 -9.68 2.08 -22.69
C SER A 207 -9.13 0.83 -23.39
N VAL A 208 -9.99 -0.11 -23.79
CA VAL A 208 -9.57 -1.38 -24.42
C VAL A 208 -9.59 -1.29 -25.96
N GLU A 209 -10.25 -0.28 -26.53
CA GLU A 209 -10.40 -0.10 -27.98
C GLU A 209 -9.51 1.02 -28.57
N GLY A 210 -8.51 1.51 -27.82
CA GLY A 210 -7.61 2.60 -28.22
C GLY A 210 -6.13 2.22 -28.26
#